data_AF-A0A1V6HN96-F1
#
_entry.id   AF-A0A1V6HN96-F1
#
_cell.length_a   1.000
_cell.length_b   1.000
_cell.length_c   1.000
_cell.angle_alpha   90.00
_cell.angle_beta   90.00
_cell.angle_gamma   90.00
#
_symmetry.space_group_name_H-M   'P 1'
#
loop_
_entity.id
_entity.type
_entity.pdbx_description
1 polymer ?
#
loop_
_entity_poly.entity_id
_entity_poly.type
_entity_poly.pdbx_seq_one_letter_code
_entity_poly.pdbx_strand_id
1 'polypeptide(L)'
;MVRQGVVDHMQWIRVLRSFGEGRKWNADSNDNGLADDLMGDFNGDGIPDMGTPVNTGYPVWGQSMGAIISQVLTAVEPAVPASTPIAGGGGLIHVGLRSTNPGVPEAVLMSMMGPMVIFTPMDDGTVELAWLINDLHAEYFRVPDGEDRDPNRKHYYPFARTDKIAPGDTVIVRNLVNGEERYSFRMPLPEEDDTPQPDCKGDKACKLEKARCQLNIANWTKPECVKWRGWRISLPADGTSAMQKRQLLGLKDGDTQPVPITCAPGAWSVELDENEQPLGPATCADPIEDRALLFGDAIEVAIYSGWVEGEDLQTAEPKAVIDRFEVPITYHGAIYPEGAPLIPIATGYGRARNTPDFRKLISVAALIVEKADPIAYSRYYANREALECGCGYDEGTCPNGVCKYPHGNMIIYHAIGDPNVSISTSLSLARGAGVLDYYGPGLTRNDLLLRAYVSEGVEGFRRHYSTGPNKLTFTDWEKDKKAIIKDARWPDEFTKDFQENPNGALPLHADPDDTDRGYNEFGEPSVPGYTPPTRVLKTDGTNVSGHLALRLPYTYPLGAHGVEFSDPRYKFNIKNYVENQLSVFMTTEGKVLIDDPCLAFNTCEIFPQTMKDDWEIHLHPKGTRPEDFQ
;
A
#
# COMPACT_ATOMS: atom_id res chain seq x y z
N MET A 1 11.83 -7.82 4.59
CA MET A 1 10.68 -8.63 4.15
C MET A 1 10.92 -9.22 2.76
N VAL A 2 10.97 -8.44 1.67
CA VAL A 2 11.15 -8.96 0.29
C VAL A 2 12.35 -9.90 0.14
N ARG A 3 13.57 -9.49 0.53
CA ARG A 3 14.76 -10.36 0.45
C ARG A 3 14.62 -11.66 1.25
N GLN A 4 14.02 -11.57 2.43
CA GLN A 4 13.75 -12.75 3.26
C GLN A 4 12.77 -13.67 2.54
N GLY A 5 11.66 -13.12 2.03
CA GLY A 5 10.69 -13.88 1.25
C GLY A 5 11.30 -14.57 0.02
N VAL A 6 12.21 -13.91 -0.70
CA VAL A 6 12.95 -14.53 -1.82
C VAL A 6 13.79 -15.70 -1.32
N VAL A 7 14.56 -15.53 -0.24
CA VAL A 7 15.38 -16.60 0.34
C VAL A 7 14.52 -17.77 0.84
N ASP A 8 13.38 -17.48 1.46
CA ASP A 8 12.43 -18.50 1.92
C ASP A 8 11.88 -19.30 0.74
N HIS A 9 11.56 -18.65 -0.38
CA HIS A 9 11.14 -19.34 -1.61
C HIS A 9 12.27 -20.19 -2.20
N MET A 10 13.52 -19.71 -2.19
CA MET A 10 14.67 -20.51 -2.62
C MET A 10 14.84 -21.77 -1.75
N GLN A 11 14.69 -21.64 -0.42
CA GLN A 11 14.71 -22.82 0.47
C GLN A 11 13.52 -23.74 0.22
N TRP A 12 12.33 -23.19 -0.03
CA TRP A 12 11.15 -23.97 -0.37
C TRP A 12 11.35 -24.77 -1.66
N ILE A 13 11.89 -24.15 -2.72
CA ILE A 13 12.23 -24.85 -3.96
C ILE A 13 13.24 -25.97 -3.72
N ARG A 14 14.24 -25.76 -2.86
CA ARG A 14 15.19 -26.81 -2.47
C ARG A 14 14.51 -27.97 -1.74
N VAL A 15 13.56 -27.68 -0.85
CA VAL A 15 12.74 -28.70 -0.17
C VAL A 15 11.92 -29.48 -1.19
N LEU A 16 11.24 -28.80 -2.11
CA LEU A 16 10.47 -29.46 -3.17
C LEU A 16 11.34 -30.34 -4.05
N ARG A 17 12.52 -29.88 -4.46
CA ARG A 17 13.45 -30.69 -5.28
C ARG A 17 14.02 -31.89 -4.54
N SER A 18 13.92 -31.89 -3.21
CA SER A 18 14.32 -32.99 -2.34
C SER A 18 13.26 -34.11 -2.27
N PHE A 19 12.04 -33.86 -2.77
CA PHE A 19 10.99 -34.86 -2.88
C PHE A 19 11.30 -35.83 -4.04
N GLY A 20 10.64 -36.99 -4.04
CA GLY A 20 11.03 -38.10 -4.91
C GLY A 20 12.36 -38.73 -4.49
N GLU A 21 13.05 -39.38 -5.44
CA GLU A 21 14.29 -40.14 -5.19
C GLU A 21 14.17 -41.34 -4.22
N GLY A 22 12.97 -41.91 -4.08
CA GLY A 22 12.73 -43.01 -3.15
C GLY A 22 12.71 -42.61 -1.67
N ARG A 23 12.72 -41.31 -1.37
CA ARG A 23 12.54 -40.80 -0.01
C ARG A 23 11.08 -40.92 0.40
N LYS A 24 10.85 -41.47 1.59
CA LYS A 24 9.50 -41.70 2.13
C LYS A 24 9.21 -40.73 3.28
N TRP A 25 7.97 -40.32 3.44
CA TRP A 25 7.50 -39.57 4.61
C TRP A 25 6.65 -40.43 5.53
N ASN A 26 6.40 -39.91 6.74
CA ASN A 26 5.47 -40.52 7.68
C ASN A 26 4.02 -40.08 7.36
N ALA A 27 3.56 -40.40 6.15
CA ALA A 27 2.18 -40.22 5.71
C ALA A 27 1.75 -41.44 4.88
N ASP A 28 0.45 -41.76 4.98
CA ASP A 28 -0.25 -42.85 4.30
C ASP A 28 -1.22 -42.19 3.30
N SER A 29 -0.66 -41.63 2.23
CA SER A 29 -1.38 -40.96 1.13
C SER A 29 -2.24 -41.93 0.32
N ASN A 30 -1.88 -43.22 0.25
CA ASN A 30 -2.61 -44.25 -0.49
C ASN A 30 -3.60 -45.06 0.37
N ASP A 31 -3.78 -44.69 1.64
CA ASP A 31 -4.66 -45.35 2.61
C ASP A 31 -4.41 -46.88 2.74
N ASN A 32 -3.15 -47.33 2.60
CA ASN A 32 -2.79 -48.75 2.71
C ASN A 32 -2.54 -49.21 4.17
N GLY A 33 -2.57 -48.28 5.13
CA GLY A 33 -2.33 -48.51 6.55
C GLY A 33 -0.86 -48.41 6.98
N LEU A 34 0.04 -48.01 6.08
CA LEU A 34 1.47 -47.82 6.32
C LEU A 34 1.86 -46.39 6.00
N ALA A 35 2.45 -45.70 6.98
CA ALA A 35 2.97 -44.35 6.80
C ALA A 35 4.37 -44.39 6.16
N ASP A 36 4.44 -44.89 4.92
CA ASP A 36 5.70 -45.10 4.19
C ASP A 36 5.64 -44.68 2.72
N ASP A 37 4.73 -43.76 2.38
CA ASP A 37 4.57 -43.28 1.01
C ASP A 37 5.69 -42.35 0.56
N LEU A 38 5.81 -42.24 -0.76
CA LEU A 38 6.84 -41.45 -1.42
C LEU A 38 6.63 -39.95 -1.13
N MET A 39 7.70 -39.25 -0.74
CA MET A 39 7.62 -37.82 -0.52
C MET A 39 7.23 -37.11 -1.81
N GLY A 40 6.19 -36.29 -1.74
CA GLY A 40 5.65 -35.56 -2.88
C GLY A 40 4.55 -36.30 -3.65
N ASP A 41 4.27 -37.56 -3.31
CA ASP A 41 3.13 -38.34 -3.82
C ASP A 41 1.94 -38.17 -2.86
N PHE A 42 1.17 -37.12 -3.09
CA PHE A 42 0.02 -36.74 -2.27
C PHE A 42 -1.24 -37.54 -2.64
N ASN A 43 -1.30 -38.11 -3.84
CA ASN A 43 -2.44 -38.89 -4.31
C ASN A 43 -2.26 -40.42 -4.12
N GLY A 44 -1.04 -40.87 -3.78
CA GLY A 44 -0.72 -42.25 -3.46
C GLY A 44 -0.54 -43.19 -4.66
N ASP A 45 -0.37 -42.66 -5.88
CA ASP A 45 -0.29 -43.45 -7.12
C ASP A 45 1.11 -44.00 -7.42
N GLY A 46 2.09 -43.70 -6.57
CA GLY A 46 3.49 -44.09 -6.70
C GLY A 46 4.34 -43.13 -7.54
N ILE A 47 3.77 -42.00 -7.99
CA ILE A 47 4.41 -40.95 -8.77
C ILE A 47 4.35 -39.65 -7.97
N PRO A 48 5.47 -38.98 -7.65
CA PRO A 48 5.40 -37.71 -6.96
C PRO A 48 4.66 -36.65 -7.80
N ASP A 49 3.58 -36.11 -7.25
CA ASP A 49 2.81 -35.00 -7.81
C ASP A 49 3.62 -33.71 -7.83
N MET A 50 4.42 -33.48 -6.78
CA MET A 50 5.25 -32.29 -6.62
C MET A 50 6.67 -32.66 -6.24
N GLY A 51 7.62 -31.99 -6.88
CA GLY A 51 9.02 -32.05 -6.48
C GLY A 51 9.72 -33.35 -6.87
N THR A 52 10.32 -33.38 -8.05
CA THR A 52 11.21 -34.48 -8.43
C THR A 52 12.48 -33.93 -9.04
N PRO A 53 13.57 -34.70 -9.10
CA PRO A 53 14.75 -34.35 -9.89
C PRO A 53 14.45 -34.18 -11.39
N VAL A 54 13.31 -34.69 -11.85
CA VAL A 54 12.83 -34.57 -13.25
C VAL A 54 12.11 -33.24 -13.46
N ASN A 55 11.36 -32.74 -12.45
CA ASN A 55 10.73 -31.43 -12.49
C ASN A 55 11.65 -30.35 -11.88
N THR A 56 12.58 -29.87 -12.70
CA THR A 56 13.58 -28.87 -12.28
C THR A 56 13.07 -27.43 -12.33
N GLY A 57 11.86 -27.20 -12.85
CA GLY A 57 11.32 -25.87 -13.12
C GLY A 57 10.11 -25.56 -12.25
N TYR A 58 10.15 -24.45 -11.52
CA TYR A 58 9.08 -23.98 -10.64
C TYR A 58 8.61 -22.61 -11.11
N PRO A 59 7.65 -22.51 -12.04
CA PRO A 59 7.08 -21.24 -12.42
C PRO A 59 6.47 -20.54 -11.20
N VAL A 60 6.56 -19.21 -11.15
CA VAL A 60 6.06 -18.44 -9.99
C VAL A 60 5.10 -17.37 -10.45
N TRP A 61 3.88 -17.45 -9.93
CA TRP A 61 2.92 -16.36 -10.00
C TRP A 61 2.92 -15.59 -8.68
N GLY A 62 2.61 -14.30 -8.75
CA GLY A 62 2.42 -13.48 -7.56
C GLY A 62 1.66 -12.22 -7.90
N GLN A 63 0.84 -11.75 -6.96
CA GLN A 63 0.12 -10.48 -7.06
C GLN A 63 0.56 -9.56 -5.93
N SER A 64 0.67 -8.25 -6.19
CA SER A 64 1.04 -7.23 -5.19
C SER A 64 2.43 -7.50 -4.57
N MET A 65 2.54 -7.61 -3.25
CA MET A 65 3.77 -8.03 -2.57
C MET A 65 4.32 -9.36 -3.11
N GLY A 66 3.44 -10.29 -3.49
CA GLY A 66 3.84 -11.54 -4.16
C GLY A 66 4.50 -11.29 -5.52
N ALA A 67 4.05 -10.27 -6.26
CA ALA A 67 4.66 -9.86 -7.53
C ALA A 67 6.03 -9.20 -7.33
N ILE A 68 6.21 -8.39 -6.29
CA ILE A 68 7.52 -7.83 -5.91
C ILE A 68 8.51 -8.96 -5.64
N ILE A 69 8.10 -9.96 -4.87
CA ILE A 69 8.93 -11.12 -4.53
C ILE A 69 9.21 -11.96 -5.78
N SER A 70 8.20 -12.27 -6.59
CA SER A 70 8.35 -13.14 -7.77
C SER A 70 9.23 -12.50 -8.84
N GLN A 71 9.20 -11.18 -9.02
CA GLN A 71 10.11 -10.46 -9.91
C GLN A 71 11.57 -10.63 -9.48
N VAL A 72 11.90 -10.37 -8.21
CA VAL A 72 13.27 -10.58 -7.70
C VAL A 72 13.67 -12.05 -7.83
N LEU A 73 12.80 -12.96 -7.39
CA LEU A 73 13.03 -14.41 -7.47
C LEU A 73 13.31 -14.87 -8.90
N THR A 74 12.60 -14.31 -9.90
CA THR A 74 12.83 -14.59 -11.32
C THR A 74 14.20 -14.13 -11.80
N ALA A 75 14.81 -13.11 -11.21
CA ALA A 75 16.19 -12.77 -11.55
C ALA A 75 17.21 -13.73 -10.93
N VAL A 76 16.97 -14.19 -9.69
CA VAL A 76 18.03 -14.80 -8.87
C VAL A 76 17.91 -16.31 -8.71
N GLU A 77 16.76 -16.91 -8.98
CA GLU A 77 16.52 -18.36 -8.86
C GLU A 77 16.49 -19.01 -10.26
N PRO A 78 17.54 -19.76 -10.65
CA PRO A 78 17.58 -20.48 -11.91
C PRO A 78 16.51 -21.56 -11.99
N ALA A 79 16.02 -22.11 -10.87
CA ALA A 79 14.93 -23.08 -10.89
C ALA A 79 13.58 -22.48 -11.27
N VAL A 80 13.44 -21.15 -11.37
CA VAL A 80 12.23 -20.49 -11.86
C VAL A 80 12.35 -20.30 -13.38
N PRO A 81 11.65 -21.08 -14.22
CA PRO A 81 11.74 -20.92 -15.68
C PRO A 81 10.94 -19.72 -16.19
N ALA A 82 9.83 -19.40 -15.51
CA ALA A 82 8.89 -18.37 -15.91
C ALA A 82 8.20 -17.75 -14.69
N SER A 83 7.79 -16.48 -14.81
CA SER A 83 6.93 -15.83 -13.84
C SER A 83 5.90 -14.91 -14.46
N THR A 84 4.83 -14.68 -13.72
CA THR A 84 3.71 -13.82 -14.15
C THR A 84 3.32 -12.86 -13.02
N PRO A 85 4.23 -11.96 -12.60
CA PRO A 85 3.95 -10.96 -11.57
C PRO A 85 2.84 -9.99 -12.01
N ILE A 86 1.84 -9.82 -11.14
CA ILE A 86 0.75 -8.86 -11.29
C ILE A 86 0.91 -7.73 -10.27
N ALA A 87 1.07 -6.50 -10.74
CA ALA A 87 1.18 -5.31 -9.88
C ALA A 87 2.39 -5.33 -8.91
N GLY A 88 3.58 -5.70 -9.41
CA GLY A 88 4.82 -5.71 -8.61
C GLY A 88 5.57 -4.38 -8.60
N GLY A 89 5.68 -3.71 -9.76
CA GLY A 89 6.40 -2.45 -9.89
C GLY A 89 7.92 -2.51 -9.65
N GLY A 90 8.63 -1.45 -10.04
CA GLY A 90 10.02 -1.17 -9.67
C GLY A 90 10.18 0.27 -9.17
N GLY A 91 11.12 0.51 -8.27
CA GLY A 91 11.22 1.78 -7.53
C GLY A 91 10.25 1.80 -6.35
N LEU A 92 10.38 0.86 -5.41
CA LEU A 92 9.45 0.61 -4.29
C LEU A 92 9.18 1.84 -3.44
N ILE A 93 10.13 2.76 -3.30
CA ILE A 93 9.88 4.04 -2.59
C ILE A 93 8.83 4.90 -3.31
N HIS A 94 8.76 4.81 -4.65
CA HIS A 94 7.75 5.50 -5.45
C HIS A 94 6.36 4.88 -5.31
N VAL A 95 6.27 3.57 -5.03
CA VAL A 95 5.00 2.91 -4.71
C VAL A 95 4.38 3.59 -3.50
N GLY A 96 5.13 3.74 -2.40
CA GLY A 96 4.65 4.44 -1.19
C GLY A 96 4.24 5.90 -1.42
N LEU A 97 4.89 6.60 -2.36
CA LEU A 97 4.61 8.01 -2.71
C LEU A 97 3.40 8.22 -3.61
N ARG A 98 3.03 7.22 -4.41
CA ARG A 98 2.00 7.34 -5.45
C ARG A 98 0.79 6.46 -5.20
N SER A 99 0.86 5.57 -4.23
CA SER A 99 -0.27 4.76 -3.79
C SER A 99 -1.37 5.66 -3.24
N THR A 100 -2.61 5.33 -3.58
CA THR A 100 -3.82 5.89 -3.00
C THR A 100 -4.53 4.90 -2.09
N ASN A 101 -4.00 3.67 -1.96
CA ASN A 101 -4.52 2.66 -1.06
C ASN A 101 -4.21 3.00 0.40
N PRO A 102 -5.23 3.13 1.27
CA PRO A 102 -5.01 3.24 2.70
C PRO A 102 -4.11 2.12 3.22
N GLY A 103 -3.18 2.48 4.11
CA GLY A 103 -2.20 1.58 4.68
C GLY A 103 -0.83 1.65 3.99
N VAL A 104 -0.75 2.00 2.69
CA VAL A 104 0.54 2.05 1.99
C VAL A 104 1.27 3.39 2.22
N PRO A 105 0.71 4.57 1.87
CA PRO A 105 1.32 5.86 2.20
C PRO A 105 1.48 6.04 3.72
N GLU A 106 0.51 5.54 4.47
CA GLU A 106 0.52 5.43 5.92
C GLU A 106 1.80 4.72 6.39
N ALA A 107 1.94 3.43 6.07
CA ALA A 107 3.07 2.61 6.53
C ALA A 107 4.43 3.17 6.11
N VAL A 108 4.53 3.64 4.86
CA VAL A 108 5.82 4.01 4.26
C VAL A 108 6.22 5.44 4.61
N LEU A 109 5.32 6.41 4.49
CA LEU A 109 5.65 7.83 4.59
C LEU A 109 5.24 8.44 5.92
N MET A 110 4.07 8.10 6.45
CA MET A 110 3.60 8.77 7.65
C MET A 110 4.41 8.38 8.87
N SER A 111 4.96 7.16 8.93
CA SER A 111 5.93 6.77 9.95
C SER A 111 7.24 7.59 9.89
N MET A 112 7.56 8.20 8.75
CA MET A 112 8.70 9.14 8.64
C MET A 112 8.35 10.54 9.18
N MET A 113 7.07 10.91 9.19
CA MET A 113 6.58 12.25 9.54
C MET A 113 5.96 12.32 10.94
N GLY A 114 5.37 11.23 11.43
CA GLY A 114 4.81 11.11 12.76
C GLY A 114 5.87 10.72 13.78
N PRO A 115 5.54 10.73 15.08
CA PRO A 115 4.28 11.22 15.64
C PRO A 115 4.16 12.76 15.51
N MET A 116 2.93 13.26 15.38
CA MET A 116 2.67 14.70 15.34
C MET A 116 1.85 15.12 16.55
N VAL A 117 2.15 16.30 17.11
CA VAL A 117 1.27 16.97 18.06
C VAL A 117 0.35 17.89 17.27
N ILE A 118 -0.96 17.70 17.40
CA ILE A 118 -1.98 18.59 16.86
C ILE A 118 -2.51 19.49 17.96
N PHE A 119 -2.74 20.74 17.61
CA PHE A 119 -3.40 21.74 18.44
C PHE A 119 -4.70 22.12 17.76
N THR A 120 -5.83 21.77 18.37
CA THR A 120 -7.18 22.00 17.83
C THR A 120 -7.93 23.00 18.72
N PRO A 121 -8.29 24.18 18.22
CA PRO A 121 -9.19 25.09 18.92
C PRO A 121 -10.58 24.44 19.08
N MET A 122 -11.08 24.42 20.31
CA MET A 122 -12.35 23.82 20.68
C MET A 122 -13.46 24.88 20.78
N ASP A 123 -14.71 24.42 20.78
CA ASP A 123 -15.87 25.31 20.81
C ASP A 123 -16.15 25.92 22.19
N ASP A 124 -15.42 25.50 23.22
CA ASP A 124 -15.49 26.02 24.60
C ASP A 124 -14.35 26.98 24.95
N GLY A 125 -13.60 27.44 23.95
CA GLY A 125 -12.47 28.36 24.15
C GLY A 125 -11.18 27.70 24.64
N THR A 126 -11.10 26.38 24.70
CA THR A 126 -9.84 25.67 25.00
C THR A 126 -9.11 25.26 23.72
N VAL A 127 -7.86 24.85 23.87
CA VAL A 127 -7.09 24.14 22.83
C VAL A 127 -6.86 22.72 23.29
N GLU A 128 -7.31 21.77 22.47
CA GLU A 128 -7.03 20.36 22.65
C GLU A 128 -5.71 19.99 21.99
N LEU A 129 -4.86 19.30 22.74
CA LEU A 129 -3.59 18.76 22.28
C LEU A 129 -3.71 17.25 22.13
N ALA A 130 -3.31 16.74 20.97
CA ALA A 130 -3.46 15.34 20.65
C ALA A 130 -2.30 14.81 19.83
N TRP A 131 -2.01 13.52 20.01
CA TRP A 131 -1.18 12.78 19.10
C TRP A 131 -1.98 12.50 17.82
N LEU A 132 -1.45 12.94 16.69
CA LEU A 132 -1.80 12.39 15.39
C LEU A 132 -0.74 11.36 15.01
N ILE A 133 -1.16 10.11 15.03
CA ILE A 133 -0.31 8.97 14.72
C ILE A 133 -0.79 8.30 13.45
N ASN A 134 0.08 7.45 12.92
CA ASN A 134 -0.27 6.56 11.84
C ASN A 134 -0.84 5.25 12.38
N ASP A 135 -2.13 5.00 12.14
CA ASP A 135 -2.84 3.76 12.45
C ASP A 135 -3.22 3.03 11.16
N LEU A 136 -2.47 2.00 10.80
CA LEU A 136 -2.57 1.35 9.49
C LEU A 136 -4.01 0.90 9.19
N HIS A 137 -4.50 1.22 7.98
CA HIS A 137 -5.86 0.91 7.49
C HIS A 137 -7.02 1.54 8.27
N ALA A 138 -6.77 2.34 9.31
CA ALA A 138 -7.82 3.20 9.84
C ALA A 138 -8.08 4.34 8.85
N GLU A 139 -9.32 4.53 8.44
CA GLU A 139 -9.63 5.54 7.43
C GLU A 139 -9.54 6.96 7.99
N TYR A 140 -8.94 7.87 7.21
CA TYR A 140 -9.18 9.30 7.36
C TYR A 140 -10.56 9.62 6.77
N PHE A 141 -11.63 9.42 7.55
CA PHE A 141 -12.98 9.74 7.10
C PHE A 141 -13.10 11.20 6.68
N ARG A 142 -13.74 11.43 5.53
CA ARG A 142 -14.19 12.77 5.15
C ARG A 142 -15.39 13.12 6.02
N VAL A 143 -15.23 14.12 6.87
CA VAL A 143 -16.31 14.63 7.71
C VAL A 143 -17.44 15.16 6.81
N PRO A 144 -18.72 14.83 7.09
CA PRO A 144 -19.85 15.39 6.35
C PRO A 144 -19.85 16.92 6.33
N ASP A 145 -20.32 17.51 5.23
CA ASP A 145 -20.35 18.97 5.10
C ASP A 145 -21.20 19.62 6.20
N GLY A 146 -20.58 20.49 7.00
CA GLY A 146 -21.25 21.20 8.10
C GLY A 146 -21.20 20.48 9.46
N GLU A 147 -20.65 19.27 9.53
CA GLU A 147 -20.37 18.57 10.78
C GLU A 147 -18.93 18.80 11.23
N ASP A 148 -18.64 18.72 12.54
CA ASP A 148 -17.28 18.81 13.07
C ASP A 148 -16.62 17.42 13.12
N ARG A 149 -15.31 17.35 13.36
CA ARG A 149 -14.58 16.07 13.48
C ARG A 149 -15.13 15.25 14.64
N ASP A 150 -15.23 13.94 14.43
CA ASP A 150 -15.46 13.00 15.52
C ASP A 150 -14.30 13.10 16.54
N PRO A 151 -14.58 13.37 17.83
CA PRO A 151 -13.58 13.37 18.90
C PRO A 151 -12.92 11.98 19.08
N ASN A 152 -13.62 10.90 18.74
CA ASN A 152 -13.12 9.53 18.84
C ASN A 152 -12.57 8.97 17.53
N ARG A 153 -12.20 9.84 16.58
CA ARG A 153 -11.67 9.40 15.30
C ARG A 153 -10.37 8.63 15.48
N LYS A 154 -10.24 7.55 14.69
CA LYS A 154 -8.99 6.79 14.60
C LYS A 154 -7.85 7.74 14.17
N HIS A 155 -6.61 7.46 14.61
CA HIS A 155 -5.40 8.31 14.47
C HIS A 155 -5.26 9.51 15.39
N TYR A 156 -6.32 9.93 16.08
CA TYR A 156 -6.28 11.14 16.90
C TYR A 156 -6.51 10.82 18.36
N TYR A 157 -5.49 11.06 19.18
CA TYR A 157 -5.48 10.67 20.58
C TYR A 157 -5.21 11.89 21.47
N PRO A 158 -6.25 12.51 22.05
CA PRO A 158 -6.09 13.67 22.91
C PRO A 158 -5.36 13.28 24.20
N PHE A 159 -4.32 14.05 24.55
CA PHE A 159 -3.55 13.83 25.78
C PHE A 159 -3.63 15.01 26.74
N ALA A 160 -4.05 16.19 26.28
CA ALA A 160 -4.18 17.39 27.11
C ALA A 160 -5.22 18.37 26.56
N ARG A 161 -5.76 19.22 27.43
CA ARG A 161 -6.70 20.28 27.06
C ARG A 161 -6.44 21.52 27.90
N THR A 162 -6.12 22.63 27.26
CA THR A 162 -5.64 23.83 27.96
C THR A 162 -6.33 25.11 27.49
N ASP A 163 -6.59 26.01 28.43
CA ASP A 163 -7.02 27.40 28.18
C ASP A 163 -5.82 28.37 28.09
N LYS A 164 -4.59 27.87 28.24
CA LYS A 164 -3.38 28.69 28.36
C LYS A 164 -2.80 29.14 27.03
N ILE A 165 -3.26 28.62 25.89
CA ILE A 165 -2.78 29.02 24.56
C ILE A 165 -3.74 30.07 23.97
N ALA A 166 -3.27 31.30 23.91
CA ALA A 166 -3.96 32.46 23.34
C ALA A 166 -3.41 32.81 21.93
N PRO A 167 -4.17 33.55 21.11
CA PRO A 167 -3.67 34.11 19.85
C PRO A 167 -2.36 34.90 20.03
N GLY A 168 -1.38 34.63 19.17
CA GLY A 168 -0.05 35.28 19.22
C GLY A 168 1.00 34.56 20.07
N ASP A 169 0.62 33.58 20.89
CA ASP A 169 1.57 32.87 21.75
C ASP A 169 2.51 31.93 20.98
N THR A 170 3.76 31.87 21.43
CA THR A 170 4.74 30.84 21.03
C THR A 170 4.49 29.53 21.78
N VAL A 171 4.52 28.42 21.05
CA VAL A 171 4.49 27.06 21.59
C VAL A 171 5.75 26.31 21.15
N ILE A 172 6.44 25.71 22.11
CA ILE A 172 7.63 24.90 21.86
C ILE A 172 7.37 23.48 22.34
N VAL A 173 7.58 22.52 21.45
CA VAL A 173 7.55 21.10 21.80
C VAL A 173 8.98 20.59 21.84
N ARG A 174 9.38 19.98 22.96
CA ARG A 174 10.74 19.47 23.20
C ARG A 174 10.74 17.97 23.41
N ASN A 175 11.72 17.32 22.81
CA ASN A 175 12.12 15.97 23.21
C ASN A 175 13.27 16.09 24.21
N LEU A 176 13.01 15.74 25.46
CA LEU A 176 13.96 15.89 26.57
C LEU A 176 15.08 14.85 26.55
N VAL A 177 14.96 13.80 25.73
CA VAL A 177 15.97 12.74 25.59
C VAL A 177 17.05 13.13 24.59
N ASN A 178 16.66 13.64 23.42
CA ASN A 178 17.59 13.99 22.35
C ASN A 178 17.84 15.51 22.18
N GLY A 179 17.09 16.35 22.90
CA GLY A 179 17.23 17.82 22.87
C GLY A 179 16.65 18.48 21.62
N GLU A 180 15.92 17.76 20.76
CA GLU A 180 15.24 18.34 19.60
C GLU A 180 14.07 19.21 20.03
N GLU A 181 13.99 20.41 19.46
CA GLU A 181 12.90 21.35 19.71
C GLU A 181 12.18 21.71 18.41
N ARG A 182 10.88 21.98 18.53
CA ARG A 182 10.05 22.45 17.43
C ARG A 182 9.24 23.64 17.86
N TYR A 183 9.37 24.70 17.08
CA TYR A 183 8.76 26.00 17.32
C TYR A 183 7.50 26.14 16.49
N SER A 184 6.45 26.65 17.11
CA SER A 184 5.25 27.11 16.43
C SER A 184 4.63 28.25 17.21
N PHE A 185 3.57 28.82 16.65
CA PHE A 185 2.85 29.91 17.29
C PHE A 185 1.38 29.83 16.92
N ARG A 186 0.56 30.33 17.83
CA ARG A 186 -0.85 30.54 17.55
C ARG A 186 -0.99 31.77 16.66
N MET A 187 -1.57 31.61 15.47
CA MET A 187 -1.81 32.75 14.58
C MET A 187 -2.60 33.86 15.31
N PRO A 188 -2.14 35.12 15.25
CA PRO A 188 -2.87 36.24 15.84
C PRO A 188 -4.19 36.48 15.12
N LEU A 189 -5.18 37.03 15.82
CA LEU A 189 -6.45 37.41 15.22
C LEU A 189 -6.31 38.69 14.41
N PRO A 190 -7.07 38.88 13.31
CA PRO A 190 -7.00 40.08 12.47
C PRO A 190 -7.40 41.40 13.16
N GLU A 191 -8.06 41.32 14.32
CA GLU A 191 -8.48 42.47 15.15
C GLU A 191 -7.94 42.28 16.58
N GLU A 192 -7.73 43.38 17.32
CA GLU A 192 -7.35 43.40 18.77
C GLU A 192 -8.54 42.94 19.65
N ASP A 193 -9.18 41.83 19.29
CA ASP A 193 -10.11 41.15 20.17
C ASP A 193 -9.28 40.28 21.11
N ASP A 194 -9.03 40.80 22.32
CA ASP A 194 -8.31 40.14 23.42
C ASP A 194 -9.06 38.90 23.98
N THR A 195 -10.15 38.44 23.34
CA THR A 195 -10.88 37.27 23.80
C THR A 195 -10.00 36.01 23.71
N PRO A 196 -9.76 35.33 24.86
CA PRO A 196 -8.99 34.09 24.90
C PRO A 196 -9.80 32.98 24.24
N GLN A 197 -9.52 32.75 22.95
CA GLN A 197 -10.18 31.80 22.06
C GLN A 197 -11.69 32.07 21.88
N PRO A 198 -12.25 31.81 20.68
CA PRO A 198 -13.68 31.95 20.47
C PRO A 198 -14.42 30.79 21.15
N ASP A 199 -15.23 31.10 22.16
CA ASP A 199 -16.17 30.16 22.77
C ASP A 199 -17.55 30.32 22.12
N CYS A 200 -18.06 29.24 21.53
CA CYS A 200 -19.36 29.21 20.90
C CYS A 200 -20.52 29.20 21.91
N LYS A 201 -20.31 28.80 23.17
CA LYS A 201 -21.36 28.72 24.22
C LYS A 201 -22.63 27.98 23.76
N GLY A 202 -22.46 26.98 22.90
CA GLY A 202 -23.58 26.23 22.33
C GLY A 202 -24.28 26.87 21.12
N ASP A 203 -23.84 28.03 20.63
CA ASP A 203 -24.44 28.70 19.47
C ASP A 203 -24.26 27.88 18.18
N LYS A 204 -25.37 27.64 17.50
CA LYS A 204 -25.41 26.78 16.30
C LYS A 204 -24.72 27.41 15.10
N ALA A 205 -24.80 28.73 14.93
CA ALA A 205 -24.16 29.41 13.81
C ALA A 205 -22.63 29.43 13.96
N CYS A 206 -22.15 29.65 15.19
CA CYS A 206 -20.75 29.54 15.56
C CYS A 206 -20.20 28.13 15.34
N LYS A 207 -20.93 27.08 15.75
CA LYS A 207 -20.52 25.68 15.51
C LYS A 207 -20.43 25.34 14.02
N LEU A 208 -21.39 25.81 13.23
CA LEU A 208 -21.36 25.67 11.76
C LEU A 208 -20.19 26.44 11.14
N GLU A 209 -19.85 27.62 11.68
CA GLU A 209 -18.65 28.36 11.28
C GLU A 209 -17.36 27.61 11.62
N LYS A 210 -17.25 27.06 12.83
CA LYS A 210 -16.11 26.23 13.23
C LYS A 210 -15.92 25.05 12.27
N ALA A 211 -16.98 24.27 12.06
CA ALA A 211 -16.97 23.12 11.16
C ALA A 211 -16.50 23.50 9.75
N ARG A 212 -17.09 24.54 9.13
CA ARG A 212 -16.69 24.97 7.78
C ARG A 212 -15.25 25.51 7.71
N CYS A 213 -14.74 26.12 8.80
CA CYS A 213 -13.41 26.72 8.84
C CYS A 213 -12.30 25.70 9.12
N GLN A 214 -12.58 24.65 9.91
CA GLN A 214 -11.61 23.59 10.22
C GLN A 214 -11.47 22.55 9.10
N LEU A 215 -12.53 22.32 8.34
CA LEU A 215 -12.61 21.17 7.42
C LEU A 215 -12.46 21.54 5.95
N ASN A 216 -12.90 22.73 5.53
CA ASN A 216 -12.87 23.11 4.12
C ASN A 216 -11.63 23.97 3.79
N ILE A 217 -10.72 23.40 3.01
CA ILE A 217 -9.47 24.06 2.58
C ILE A 217 -9.69 25.40 1.86
N ALA A 218 -10.82 25.57 1.17
CA ALA A 218 -11.16 26.82 0.49
C ALA A 218 -11.44 27.97 1.47
N ASN A 219 -11.73 27.66 2.73
CA ASN A 219 -11.97 28.64 3.79
C ASN A 219 -10.70 28.93 4.61
N TRP A 220 -9.61 28.18 4.43
CA TRP A 220 -8.39 28.31 5.22
C TRP A 220 -7.62 29.61 5.02
N THR A 221 -7.96 30.43 4.03
CA THR A 221 -7.36 31.76 3.85
C THR A 221 -8.26 32.88 4.37
N LYS A 222 -9.50 32.57 4.72
CA LYS A 222 -10.48 33.58 5.14
C LYS A 222 -10.14 34.13 6.53
N PRO A 223 -10.19 35.46 6.74
CA PRO A 223 -9.86 36.09 8.02
C PRO A 223 -10.70 35.58 9.19
N GLU A 224 -12.01 35.40 8.99
CA GLU A 224 -12.93 34.90 10.03
C GLU A 224 -12.62 33.48 10.49
N CYS A 225 -11.94 32.69 9.64
CA CYS A 225 -11.56 31.32 9.96
C CYS A 225 -10.25 31.22 10.74
N VAL A 226 -9.44 32.28 10.84
CA VAL A 226 -8.12 32.26 11.52
C VAL A 226 -8.24 31.72 12.94
N LYS A 227 -9.27 32.16 13.67
CA LYS A 227 -9.56 31.76 15.05
C LYS A 227 -9.86 30.27 15.23
N TRP A 228 -10.31 29.58 14.19
CA TRP A 228 -10.61 28.15 14.24
C TRP A 228 -9.47 27.26 13.71
N ARG A 229 -8.41 27.84 13.13
CA ARG A 229 -7.34 27.07 12.49
C ARG A 229 -6.54 26.28 13.53
N GLY A 230 -6.58 24.97 13.47
CA GLY A 230 -5.59 24.15 14.16
C GLY A 230 -4.23 24.19 13.46
N TRP A 231 -3.20 23.79 14.17
CA TRP A 231 -1.87 23.58 13.61
C TRP A 231 -1.29 22.28 14.14
N ARG A 232 -0.18 21.84 13.55
CA ARG A 232 0.48 20.59 13.92
C ARG A 232 1.98 20.75 13.86
N ILE A 233 2.65 20.04 14.76
CA ILE A 233 4.11 20.02 14.87
C ILE A 233 4.55 18.56 14.75
N SER A 234 5.52 18.32 13.89
CA SER A 234 6.20 17.03 13.75
C SER A 234 7.49 17.10 14.56
N LEU A 235 7.61 16.22 15.57
CA LEU A 235 8.73 16.19 16.51
C LEU A 235 9.46 14.85 16.37
N PRO A 236 10.80 14.84 16.14
CA PRO A 236 11.59 13.62 16.18
C PRO A 236 11.58 13.04 17.59
N ALA A 237 10.66 12.11 17.82
CA ALA A 237 10.48 11.43 19.08
C ALA A 237 9.85 10.07 18.83
N ASP A 238 10.41 9.04 19.44
CA ASP A 238 9.94 7.67 19.24
C ASP A 238 9.21 7.15 20.47
N GLY A 239 8.01 6.64 20.24
CA GLY A 239 7.35 5.70 21.14
C GLY A 239 7.71 4.25 20.83
N THR A 240 7.18 3.31 21.61
CA THR A 240 7.39 1.87 21.40
C THR A 240 6.39 1.27 20.41
N SER A 241 6.82 0.25 19.66
CA SER A 241 5.96 -0.58 18.81
C SER A 241 5.04 -1.50 19.64
N ALA A 242 3.98 -2.03 19.02
CA ALA A 242 3.08 -2.99 19.70
C ALA A 242 3.83 -4.21 20.27
N MET A 243 4.85 -4.72 19.57
CA MET A 243 5.65 -5.85 20.05
C MET A 243 6.53 -5.48 21.26
N GLN A 244 7.15 -4.30 21.25
CA GLN A 244 7.93 -3.81 22.39
C GLN A 244 7.05 -3.56 23.61
N LYS A 245 5.84 -3.00 23.42
CA LYS A 245 4.85 -2.82 24.49
C LYS A 245 4.51 -4.15 25.15
N ARG A 246 4.22 -5.19 24.35
CA ARG A 246 3.94 -6.55 24.87
C ARG A 246 5.09 -7.07 25.74
N GLN A 247 6.33 -6.92 25.27
CA GLN A 247 7.51 -7.34 26.04
C GLN A 247 7.67 -6.54 27.35
N LEU A 248 7.54 -5.21 27.30
CA LEU A 248 7.70 -4.33 28.47
C LEU A 248 6.62 -4.55 29.53
N LEU A 249 5.42 -4.95 29.12
CA LEU A 249 4.27 -5.24 30.00
C LEU A 249 4.21 -6.71 30.46
N GLY A 250 5.09 -7.57 29.92
CA GLY A 250 5.10 -9.00 30.22
C GLY A 250 3.87 -9.75 29.68
N LEU A 251 3.28 -9.27 28.57
CA LEU A 251 2.12 -9.88 27.94
C LEU A 251 2.49 -11.20 27.25
N LYS A 252 1.63 -12.19 27.40
CA LYS A 252 1.71 -13.52 26.79
C LYS A 252 0.67 -13.66 25.68
N ASP A 253 0.83 -14.70 24.87
CA ASP A 253 -0.17 -15.03 23.85
C ASP A 253 -1.49 -15.40 24.52
N GLY A 254 -2.58 -14.82 24.03
CA GLY A 254 -3.90 -14.89 24.66
C GLY A 254 -4.26 -13.65 25.50
N ASP A 255 -3.28 -12.83 25.91
CA ASP A 255 -3.59 -11.56 26.61
C ASP A 255 -4.16 -10.54 25.62
N THR A 256 -5.44 -10.20 25.82
CA THR A 256 -6.22 -9.31 24.94
C THR A 256 -6.58 -7.97 25.58
N GLN A 257 -6.50 -7.85 26.90
CA GLN A 257 -6.94 -6.65 27.61
C GLN A 257 -5.85 -5.56 27.61
N PRO A 258 -6.22 -4.27 27.46
CA PRO A 258 -5.26 -3.19 27.56
C PRO A 258 -4.67 -3.07 28.96
N VAL A 259 -3.36 -2.80 29.06
CA VAL A 259 -2.63 -2.71 30.34
C VAL A 259 -1.96 -1.34 30.52
N PRO A 260 -2.03 -0.70 31.71
CA PRO A 260 -1.32 0.54 31.97
C PRO A 260 0.21 0.42 31.86
N ILE A 261 0.83 1.39 31.19
CA ILE A 261 2.30 1.46 31.03
C ILE A 261 3.05 1.70 32.34
N THR A 262 2.34 2.13 33.39
CA THR A 262 2.89 2.30 34.74
C THR A 262 3.03 0.97 35.48
N CYS A 263 2.51 -0.14 34.92
CA CYS A 263 2.62 -1.45 35.53
C CYS A 263 3.97 -2.12 35.28
N ALA A 264 4.49 -2.77 36.31
CA ALA A 264 5.58 -3.72 36.17
C ALA A 264 5.10 -5.00 35.45
N PRO A 265 5.99 -5.75 34.79
CA PRO A 265 5.63 -7.00 34.13
C PRO A 265 4.97 -7.97 35.13
N GLY A 266 3.74 -8.40 34.84
CA GLY A 266 2.97 -9.30 35.70
C GLY A 266 2.35 -8.64 36.96
N ALA A 267 2.47 -7.32 37.15
CA ALA A 267 1.88 -6.58 38.26
C ALA A 267 0.51 -5.95 37.90
N TRP A 268 -0.26 -6.67 37.09
CA TRP A 268 -1.57 -6.24 36.62
C TRP A 268 -2.56 -7.41 36.70
N SER A 269 -3.84 -7.09 36.88
CA SER A 269 -4.94 -8.05 36.95
C SER A 269 -6.11 -7.58 36.11
N VAL A 270 -6.85 -8.52 35.53
CA VAL A 270 -8.09 -8.23 34.81
C VAL A 270 -9.25 -8.69 35.68
N GLU A 271 -10.21 -7.81 35.92
CA GLU A 271 -11.45 -8.19 36.60
C GLU A 271 -12.31 -9.04 35.66
N LEU A 272 -12.83 -10.17 36.17
CA LEU A 272 -13.64 -11.12 35.40
C LEU A 272 -15.09 -11.11 35.89
N ASP A 273 -16.03 -11.31 34.97
CA ASP A 273 -17.44 -11.51 35.28
C ASP A 273 -17.73 -12.95 35.73
N GLU A 274 -19.00 -13.23 36.02
CA GLU A 274 -19.47 -14.56 36.45
C GLU A 274 -19.27 -15.68 35.42
N ASN A 275 -19.01 -15.34 34.15
CA ASN A 275 -18.73 -16.26 33.05
C ASN A 275 -17.24 -16.30 32.68
N GLU A 276 -16.37 -15.82 33.58
CA GLU A 276 -14.92 -15.72 33.38
C GLU A 276 -14.51 -14.81 32.22
N GLN A 277 -15.37 -13.86 31.82
CA GLN A 277 -15.07 -12.88 30.77
C GLN A 277 -14.50 -11.57 31.35
N PRO A 278 -13.55 -10.92 30.68
CA PRO A 278 -13.02 -9.62 31.10
C PRO A 278 -14.11 -8.54 31.22
N LEU A 279 -14.23 -7.91 32.40
CA LEU A 279 -15.12 -6.77 32.64
C LEU A 279 -14.56 -5.44 32.13
N GLY A 280 -13.27 -5.40 31.78
CA GLY A 280 -12.63 -4.17 31.31
C GLY A 280 -11.10 -4.28 31.21
N PRO A 281 -10.41 -3.13 31.11
CA PRO A 281 -8.96 -3.08 31.05
C PRO A 281 -8.30 -3.64 32.32
N ALA A 282 -7.02 -4.00 32.22
CA ALA A 282 -6.27 -4.45 33.38
C ALA A 282 -6.02 -3.30 34.37
N THR A 283 -6.11 -3.63 35.67
CA THR A 283 -5.78 -2.73 36.77
C THR A 283 -4.35 -2.97 37.25
N CYS A 284 -3.66 -1.91 37.63
CA CYS A 284 -2.32 -1.98 38.19
C CYS A 284 -2.36 -2.15 39.70
N ALA A 285 -1.62 -3.12 40.26
CA ALA A 285 -1.52 -3.28 41.71
C ALA A 285 -0.68 -2.16 42.36
N ASP A 286 0.49 -1.87 41.77
CA ASP A 286 1.45 -0.87 42.25
C ASP A 286 1.98 -0.03 41.06
N PRO A 287 1.27 1.03 40.64
CA PRO A 287 1.67 1.83 39.49
C PRO A 287 2.93 2.65 39.80
N ILE A 288 3.92 2.59 38.91
CA ILE A 288 5.14 3.41 38.96
C ILE A 288 5.09 4.37 37.78
N GLU A 289 4.85 5.66 38.03
CA GLU A 289 4.68 6.67 36.97
C GLU A 289 5.87 6.72 36.01
N ASP A 290 7.09 6.76 36.54
CA ASP A 290 8.32 6.87 35.76
C ASP A 290 8.60 5.66 34.84
N ARG A 291 7.91 4.52 35.04
CA ARG A 291 7.99 3.41 34.06
C ARG A 291 7.45 3.79 32.70
N ALA A 292 6.58 4.80 32.61
CA ALA A 292 6.11 5.32 31.33
C ALA A 292 7.29 5.71 30.42
N LEU A 293 8.40 6.19 30.97
CA LEU A 293 9.61 6.59 30.23
C LEU A 293 10.32 5.40 29.54
N LEU A 294 9.99 4.15 29.87
CA LEU A 294 10.46 2.98 29.13
C LEU A 294 9.75 2.79 27.78
N PHE A 295 8.62 3.47 27.58
CA PHE A 295 7.74 3.29 26.43
C PHE A 295 7.91 4.36 25.34
N GLY A 296 8.75 5.37 25.57
CA GLY A 296 9.07 6.41 24.59
C GLY A 296 9.89 7.56 25.18
N ASP A 297 10.27 8.50 24.32
CA ASP A 297 11.01 9.70 24.72
C ASP A 297 10.15 10.64 25.57
N ALA A 298 10.71 11.24 26.63
CA ALA A 298 10.03 12.26 27.43
C ALA A 298 9.79 13.54 26.61
N ILE A 299 8.55 14.03 26.60
CA ILE A 299 8.10 15.19 25.83
C ILE A 299 7.62 16.30 26.75
N GLU A 300 7.96 17.53 26.40
CA GLU A 300 7.46 18.74 27.03
C GLU A 300 6.81 19.66 26.01
N VAL A 301 5.63 20.21 26.32
CA VAL A 301 5.01 21.30 25.56
C VAL A 301 5.02 22.56 26.42
N ALA A 302 5.89 23.51 26.09
CA ALA A 302 6.00 24.79 26.77
C ALA A 302 5.28 25.89 26.00
N ILE A 303 4.52 26.70 26.72
CA ILE A 303 3.70 27.79 26.17
C ILE A 303 4.22 29.11 26.72
N TYR A 304 4.52 30.04 25.83
CA TYR A 304 5.05 31.37 26.15
C TYR A 304 4.03 32.44 25.79
N SER A 305 4.04 33.56 26.51
CA SER A 305 3.16 34.68 26.21
C SER A 305 3.68 35.48 25.02
N GLY A 306 2.86 35.61 23.97
CA GLY A 306 3.25 36.33 22.75
C GLY A 306 4.35 35.63 21.94
N TRP A 307 4.86 36.34 20.94
CA TRP A 307 5.93 35.84 20.09
C TRP A 307 7.29 35.97 20.78
N VAL A 308 7.90 34.82 21.09
CA VAL A 308 9.24 34.72 21.68
C VAL A 308 10.15 33.90 20.77
N GLU A 309 11.31 34.45 20.41
CA GLU A 309 12.34 33.77 19.60
C GLU A 309 13.77 34.24 19.96
N GLY A 310 14.79 33.51 19.50
CA GLY A 310 16.19 33.95 19.61
C GLY A 310 16.68 34.13 21.05
N GLU A 311 17.30 35.28 21.34
CA GLU A 311 17.84 35.59 22.67
C GLU A 311 16.74 35.77 23.73
N ASP A 312 15.56 36.28 23.33
CA ASP A 312 14.44 36.50 24.25
C ASP A 312 13.99 35.19 24.91
N LEU A 313 14.08 34.07 24.18
CA LEU A 313 13.73 32.75 24.70
C LEU A 313 14.63 32.31 25.85
N GLN A 314 15.87 32.75 25.92
CA GLN A 314 16.80 32.36 26.99
C GLN A 314 16.41 32.94 28.35
N THR A 315 15.60 33.99 28.35
CA THR A 315 15.16 34.69 29.56
C THR A 315 13.66 34.63 29.80
N ALA A 316 12.88 34.24 28.78
CA ALA A 316 11.44 34.08 28.91
C ALA A 316 11.08 32.84 29.74
N GLU A 317 10.17 33.01 30.70
CA GLU A 317 9.58 31.90 31.44
C GLU A 317 8.30 31.42 30.74
N PRO A 318 8.10 30.10 30.57
CA PRO A 318 6.86 29.57 30.03
C PRO A 318 5.71 29.85 31.02
N LYS A 319 4.58 30.34 30.51
CA LYS A 319 3.38 30.55 31.33
C LYS A 319 2.64 29.26 31.66
N ALA A 320 2.88 28.20 30.88
CA ALA A 320 2.38 26.86 31.14
C ALA A 320 3.32 25.82 30.51
N VAL A 321 3.41 24.67 31.16
CA VAL A 321 4.17 23.50 30.70
C VAL A 321 3.26 22.28 30.82
N ILE A 322 3.17 21.50 29.75
CA ILE A 322 2.45 20.23 29.70
C ILE A 322 3.49 19.14 29.43
N ASP A 323 3.82 18.37 30.46
CA ASP A 323 4.82 17.29 30.45
C ASP A 323 4.24 15.95 30.95
N ARG A 324 2.92 15.89 31.16
CA ARG A 324 2.18 14.71 31.62
C ARG A 324 0.90 14.54 30.81
N PHE A 325 0.38 13.31 30.77
CA PHE A 325 -0.94 13.04 30.23
C PHE A 325 -2.01 13.62 31.17
N GLU A 326 -2.86 14.51 30.68
CA GLU A 326 -4.05 15.00 31.39
C GLU A 326 -5.31 14.22 30.99
N VAL A 327 -5.26 13.56 29.83
CA VAL A 327 -6.33 12.69 29.31
C VAL A 327 -5.74 11.30 29.08
N PRO A 328 -6.35 10.25 29.64
CA PRO A 328 -5.85 8.89 29.45
C PRO A 328 -6.06 8.42 28.01
N ILE A 329 -5.05 7.78 27.44
CA ILE A 329 -5.10 7.22 26.08
C ILE A 329 -4.97 5.70 26.14
N THR A 330 -5.74 4.99 25.32
CA THR A 330 -5.51 3.57 25.06
C THR A 330 -5.08 3.38 23.61
N TYR A 331 -3.90 2.78 23.39
CA TYR A 331 -3.37 2.54 22.04
C TYR A 331 -2.48 1.29 21.97
N HIS A 332 -2.73 0.44 20.97
CA HIS A 332 -2.03 -0.85 20.75
C HIS A 332 -1.96 -1.73 22.02
N GLY A 333 -3.07 -1.82 22.77
CA GLY A 333 -3.16 -2.64 23.98
C GLY A 333 -2.44 -2.07 25.21
N ALA A 334 -1.96 -0.83 25.17
CA ALA A 334 -1.40 -0.14 26.32
C ALA A 334 -2.26 1.06 26.72
N ILE A 335 -2.36 1.31 28.03
CA ILE A 335 -3.04 2.47 28.60
C ILE A 335 -1.97 3.45 29.08
N TYR A 336 -2.10 4.70 28.65
CA TYR A 336 -1.30 5.85 29.06
C TYR A 336 -2.17 6.62 30.06
N PRO A 337 -2.02 6.37 31.39
CA PRO A 337 -2.92 6.93 32.37
C PRO A 337 -2.68 8.42 32.57
N GLU A 338 -3.71 9.12 33.04
CA GLU A 338 -3.59 10.49 33.53
C GLU A 338 -2.50 10.58 34.61
N GLY A 339 -1.72 11.66 34.58
CA GLY A 339 -0.59 11.90 35.46
C GLY A 339 0.73 11.26 35.01
N ALA A 340 0.73 10.26 34.12
CA ALA A 340 1.99 9.68 33.63
C ALA A 340 2.81 10.70 32.81
N PRO A 341 4.16 10.60 32.83
CA PRO A 341 5.03 11.40 31.95
C PRO A 341 4.57 11.35 30.49
N LEU A 342 4.53 12.52 29.84
CA LEU A 342 4.12 12.65 28.44
C LEU A 342 5.19 12.04 27.54
N ILE A 343 4.79 11.05 26.76
CA ILE A 343 5.63 10.35 25.79
C ILE A 343 4.85 10.12 24.49
N PRO A 344 5.51 9.92 23.34
CA PRO A 344 4.80 9.52 22.13
C PRO A 344 4.21 8.12 22.30
N ILE A 345 2.97 7.96 21.83
CA ILE A 345 2.25 6.68 21.94
C ILE A 345 2.60 5.69 20.81
N ALA A 346 3.26 6.15 19.75
CA ALA A 346 3.62 5.38 18.57
C ALA A 346 5.05 5.71 18.10
N THR A 347 5.65 4.78 17.35
CA THR A 347 6.94 4.97 16.68
C THR A 347 6.83 5.97 15.53
N GLY A 348 7.87 6.77 15.30
CA GLY A 348 8.01 7.56 14.08
C GLY A 348 9.15 8.59 14.13
N TYR A 349 9.75 8.85 12.97
CA TYR A 349 10.96 9.69 12.88
C TYR A 349 10.72 11.19 13.03
N GLY A 350 9.47 11.65 13.04
CA GLY A 350 9.10 13.05 13.31
C GLY A 350 9.74 14.06 12.37
N ARG A 351 9.95 13.71 11.09
CA ARG A 351 10.53 14.61 10.09
C ARG A 351 9.46 15.46 9.43
N ALA A 352 9.66 16.78 9.45
CA ALA A 352 8.78 17.72 8.78
C ALA A 352 8.78 17.53 7.26
N ARG A 353 7.58 17.45 6.67
CA ARG A 353 7.37 17.32 5.22
C ARG A 353 8.02 18.49 4.45
N ASN A 354 8.40 18.23 3.20
CA ASN A 354 8.92 19.23 2.25
C ASN A 354 10.24 19.92 2.67
N THR A 355 10.92 19.42 3.69
CA THR A 355 12.25 19.89 4.09
C THR A 355 13.36 19.18 3.30
N PRO A 356 14.56 19.79 3.16
CA PRO A 356 15.72 19.10 2.61
C PRO A 356 16.04 17.79 3.34
N ASP A 357 15.92 17.78 4.68
CA ASP A 357 16.22 16.59 5.48
C ASP A 357 15.21 15.46 5.29
N PHE A 358 13.92 15.79 5.13
CA PHE A 358 12.93 14.77 4.76
C PHE A 358 13.21 14.16 3.39
N ARG A 359 13.59 14.99 2.39
CA ARG A 359 14.00 14.48 1.07
C ARG A 359 15.24 13.60 1.16
N LYS A 360 16.24 13.97 1.97
CA LYS A 360 17.42 13.13 2.23
C LYS A 360 17.03 11.80 2.87
N LEU A 361 16.13 11.81 3.87
CA LEU A 361 15.64 10.59 4.52
C LEU A 361 14.98 9.65 3.51
N ILE A 362 14.09 10.18 2.64
CA ILE A 362 13.48 9.39 1.57
C ILE A 362 14.55 8.79 0.65
N SER A 363 15.56 9.55 0.24
CA SER A 363 16.65 9.05 -0.61
C SER A 363 17.49 7.96 0.07
N VAL A 364 17.78 8.10 1.37
CA VAL A 364 18.49 7.07 2.15
C VAL A 364 17.64 5.83 2.32
N ALA A 365 16.35 5.98 2.64
CA ALA A 365 15.41 4.88 2.72
C ALA A 365 15.30 4.14 1.38
N ALA A 366 15.24 4.88 0.27
CA ALA A 366 15.28 4.32 -1.07
C ALA A 366 16.54 3.48 -1.28
N LEU A 367 17.73 3.99 -0.94
CA LEU A 367 19.00 3.25 -1.05
C LEU A 367 18.99 1.94 -0.23
N ILE A 368 18.39 1.94 0.96
CA ILE A 368 18.29 0.74 1.81
C ILE A 368 17.35 -0.29 1.18
N VAL A 369 16.18 0.15 0.69
CA VAL A 369 15.18 -0.70 0.05
C VAL A 369 15.63 -1.17 -1.33
N GLU A 370 16.49 -0.42 -2.02
CA GLU A 370 16.98 -0.67 -3.39
C GLU A 370 17.50 -2.10 -3.58
N LYS A 371 18.21 -2.65 -2.58
CA LYS A 371 18.73 -4.04 -2.66
C LYS A 371 17.63 -5.10 -2.76
N ALA A 372 16.40 -4.75 -2.42
CA ALA A 372 15.22 -5.59 -2.51
C ALA A 372 14.25 -5.13 -3.62
N ASP A 373 14.62 -4.11 -4.39
CA ASP A 373 13.78 -3.53 -5.43
C ASP A 373 13.90 -4.35 -6.73
N PRO A 374 12.78 -4.80 -7.32
CA PRO A 374 12.78 -5.50 -8.60
C PRO A 374 13.57 -4.77 -9.70
N ILE A 375 13.60 -3.43 -9.71
CA ILE A 375 14.31 -2.68 -10.74
C ILE A 375 15.82 -2.95 -10.72
N ALA A 376 16.41 -3.15 -9.54
CA ALA A 376 17.83 -3.42 -9.36
C ALA A 376 18.25 -4.77 -9.98
N TYR A 377 17.27 -5.68 -10.14
CA TYR A 377 17.48 -7.00 -10.73
C TYR A 377 17.10 -7.09 -12.21
N SER A 378 16.51 -6.03 -12.78
CA SER A 378 15.95 -6.05 -14.13
C SER A 378 16.93 -6.43 -15.24
N ARG A 379 18.21 -6.08 -15.08
CA ARG A 379 19.29 -6.47 -16.01
C ARG A 379 19.53 -7.98 -16.08
N TYR A 380 19.13 -8.72 -15.06
CA TYR A 380 19.36 -10.17 -14.95
C TYR A 380 18.22 -11.01 -15.50
N TYR A 381 17.04 -10.43 -15.75
CA TYR A 381 15.90 -11.18 -16.31
C TYR A 381 16.26 -11.81 -17.66
N ALA A 382 16.94 -11.08 -18.54
CA ALA A 382 17.36 -11.58 -19.84
C ALA A 382 18.69 -12.35 -19.82
N ASN A 383 19.46 -12.28 -18.73
CA ASN A 383 20.78 -12.90 -18.61
C ASN A 383 21.16 -13.10 -17.14
N ARG A 384 20.84 -14.28 -16.59
CA ARG A 384 21.16 -14.65 -15.20
C ARG A 384 22.63 -14.98 -15.00
N GLU A 385 23.34 -15.39 -16.06
CA GLU A 385 24.78 -15.69 -16.00
C GLU A 385 25.61 -14.45 -15.60
N ALA A 386 25.07 -13.25 -15.78
CA ALA A 386 25.69 -12.01 -15.32
C ALA A 386 25.71 -11.83 -13.78
N LEU A 387 25.10 -12.71 -13.00
CA LEU A 387 25.20 -12.74 -11.54
C LEU A 387 26.50 -13.45 -11.10
N GLU A 388 27.22 -12.90 -10.12
CA GLU A 388 28.48 -13.50 -9.62
C GLU A 388 28.31 -14.90 -9.01
N CYS A 389 27.18 -15.15 -8.34
CA CYS A 389 26.81 -16.49 -7.86
C CYS A 389 26.12 -17.33 -8.94
N GLY A 390 25.69 -16.67 -10.03
CA GLY A 390 25.12 -17.22 -11.24
C GLY A 390 24.12 -18.34 -11.02
N CYS A 391 24.09 -19.18 -12.03
CA CYS A 391 23.41 -20.45 -12.10
C CYS A 391 24.02 -21.49 -11.10
N GLY A 392 25.21 -21.24 -10.54
CA GLY A 392 26.00 -22.21 -9.75
C GLY A 392 25.80 -22.22 -8.23
N TYR A 393 24.86 -21.47 -7.65
CA TYR A 393 24.68 -21.46 -6.18
C TYR A 393 24.05 -22.76 -5.61
N ASP A 394 23.49 -23.60 -6.49
CA ASP A 394 23.01 -24.95 -6.20
C ASP A 394 23.33 -25.86 -7.40
N GLU A 395 24.07 -26.95 -7.16
CA GLU A 395 24.54 -27.90 -8.19
C GLU A 395 23.39 -28.54 -8.98
N GLY A 396 22.23 -28.74 -8.36
CA GLY A 396 21.10 -29.37 -9.05
C GLY A 396 20.32 -28.39 -9.93
N THR A 397 20.52 -27.07 -9.77
CA THR A 397 20.01 -26.08 -10.75
C THR A 397 20.85 -26.06 -12.01
N CYS A 398 22.17 -26.29 -11.88
CA CYS A 398 23.13 -26.18 -12.97
C CYS A 398 24.14 -27.33 -12.96
N PRO A 399 23.68 -28.55 -13.28
CA PRO A 399 24.55 -29.70 -13.35
C PRO A 399 25.66 -29.46 -14.39
N ASN A 400 26.91 -29.71 -13.99
CA ASN A 400 28.11 -29.48 -14.80
C ASN A 400 28.34 -28.00 -15.21
N GLY A 401 27.78 -27.05 -14.46
CA GLY A 401 27.96 -25.62 -14.70
C GLY A 401 27.12 -25.06 -15.86
N VAL A 402 26.18 -25.84 -16.41
CA VAL A 402 25.28 -25.38 -17.47
C VAL A 402 23.93 -25.02 -16.87
N CYS A 403 23.49 -23.79 -17.12
CA CYS A 403 22.20 -23.31 -16.66
C CYS A 403 21.07 -23.81 -17.55
N LYS A 404 20.13 -24.59 -16.99
CA LYS A 404 18.95 -25.03 -17.74
C LYS A 404 18.07 -23.85 -18.16
N TYR A 405 17.96 -22.83 -17.30
CA TYR A 405 17.17 -21.62 -17.53
C TYR A 405 18.07 -20.36 -17.36
N PRO A 406 18.86 -20.02 -18.39
CA PRO A 406 19.85 -18.93 -18.33
C PRO A 406 19.22 -17.52 -18.28
N HIS A 407 17.90 -17.44 -18.44
CA HIS A 407 17.10 -16.23 -18.33
C HIS A 407 15.82 -16.56 -17.57
N GLY A 408 15.22 -15.54 -16.95
CA GLY A 408 13.91 -15.64 -16.30
C GLY A 408 12.84 -15.10 -17.23
N ASN A 409 12.03 -15.99 -17.80
CA ASN A 409 10.90 -15.56 -18.63
C ASN A 409 9.85 -14.88 -17.76
N MET A 410 9.25 -13.81 -18.26
CA MET A 410 8.34 -13.00 -17.43
C MET A 410 7.30 -12.26 -18.25
N ILE A 411 6.04 -12.31 -17.80
CA ILE A 411 5.03 -11.33 -18.19
C ILE A 411 4.82 -10.38 -17.01
N ILE A 412 5.18 -9.11 -17.20
CA ILE A 412 4.91 -8.04 -16.24
C ILE A 412 3.46 -7.61 -16.48
N TYR A 413 2.55 -8.06 -15.63
CA TYR A 413 1.17 -7.58 -15.65
C TYR A 413 1.01 -6.36 -14.74
N HIS A 414 0.28 -5.36 -15.22
CA HIS A 414 -0.16 -4.26 -14.38
C HIS A 414 -1.56 -3.81 -14.79
N ALA A 415 -2.56 -4.09 -13.96
CA ALA A 415 -3.91 -3.64 -14.23
C ALA A 415 -3.96 -2.11 -14.26
N ILE A 416 -4.61 -1.56 -15.29
CA ILE A 416 -4.80 -0.12 -15.43
C ILE A 416 -5.56 0.40 -14.19
N GLY A 417 -5.23 1.60 -13.70
CA GLY A 417 -5.95 2.23 -12.58
C GLY A 417 -5.61 1.69 -11.18
N ASP A 418 -4.63 0.77 -11.04
CA ASP A 418 -4.24 0.20 -9.75
C ASP A 418 -4.01 1.27 -8.64
N PRO A 419 -4.82 1.27 -7.57
CA PRO A 419 -4.71 2.25 -6.48
C PRO A 419 -3.57 1.94 -5.50
N ASN A 420 -3.08 0.71 -5.45
CA ASN A 420 -2.06 0.28 -4.50
C ASN A 420 -0.67 0.47 -5.08
N VAL A 421 -0.40 -0.09 -6.26
CA VAL A 421 0.90 -0.03 -6.93
C VAL A 421 0.75 0.80 -8.20
N SER A 422 1.36 1.98 -8.20
CA SER A 422 1.20 2.86 -9.37
C SER A 422 1.79 2.22 -10.63
N ILE A 423 1.02 2.16 -11.71
CA ILE A 423 1.42 1.60 -13.01
C ILE A 423 2.75 2.16 -13.53
N SER A 424 3.05 3.42 -13.23
CA SER A 424 4.34 4.05 -13.54
C SER A 424 5.57 3.25 -13.06
N THR A 425 5.46 2.54 -11.94
CA THR A 425 6.54 1.71 -11.37
C THR A 425 6.76 0.45 -12.21
N SER A 426 5.70 -0.19 -12.71
CA SER A 426 5.81 -1.33 -13.62
C SER A 426 6.29 -0.93 -15.01
N LEU A 427 5.89 0.25 -15.51
CA LEU A 427 6.48 0.81 -16.72
C LEU A 427 7.98 1.06 -16.55
N SER A 428 8.40 1.53 -15.37
CA SER A 428 9.82 1.74 -15.07
C SER A 428 10.59 0.41 -15.04
N LEU A 429 10.00 -0.63 -14.45
CA LEU A 429 10.53 -1.99 -14.49
C LEU A 429 10.64 -2.53 -15.92
N ALA A 430 9.60 -2.36 -16.74
CA ALA A 430 9.60 -2.79 -18.14
C ALA A 430 10.66 -2.07 -18.98
N ARG A 431 10.92 -0.77 -18.71
CA ARG A 431 12.05 -0.04 -19.32
C ARG A 431 13.39 -0.63 -18.87
N GLY A 432 13.57 -0.87 -17.57
CA GLY A 432 14.79 -1.47 -17.01
C GLY A 432 15.08 -2.87 -17.55
N ALA A 433 14.03 -3.68 -17.76
CA ALA A 433 14.11 -5.00 -18.37
C ALA A 433 14.38 -4.98 -19.89
N GLY A 434 14.32 -3.79 -20.52
CA GLY A 434 14.45 -3.61 -21.96
C GLY A 434 13.26 -4.14 -22.76
N VAL A 435 12.08 -4.22 -22.15
CA VAL A 435 10.82 -4.62 -22.80
C VAL A 435 10.14 -3.39 -23.41
N LEU A 436 10.02 -2.31 -22.63
CA LEU A 436 9.41 -1.05 -23.07
C LEU A 436 10.49 -0.09 -23.59
N ASP A 437 10.46 0.19 -24.89
CA ASP A 437 11.30 1.20 -25.53
C ASP A 437 10.87 2.61 -25.13
N TYR A 438 11.85 3.42 -24.77
CA TYR A 438 11.67 4.83 -24.39
C TYR A 438 12.69 5.76 -25.05
N TYR A 439 13.51 5.22 -25.95
CA TYR A 439 14.47 5.96 -26.76
C TYR A 439 14.45 5.40 -28.19
N GLY A 440 14.63 6.26 -29.18
CA GLY A 440 14.60 5.89 -30.59
C GLY A 440 14.05 7.01 -31.48
N PRO A 441 14.11 6.85 -32.81
CA PRO A 441 13.51 7.81 -33.73
C PRO A 441 11.98 7.71 -33.70
N GLY A 442 11.30 8.86 -33.67
CA GLY A 442 9.84 8.93 -33.72
C GLY A 442 9.15 8.78 -32.36
N LEU A 443 7.89 8.35 -32.36
CA LEU A 443 7.12 8.07 -31.15
C LEU A 443 7.39 6.64 -30.70
N THR A 444 7.95 6.49 -29.51
CA THR A 444 8.16 5.19 -28.87
C THR A 444 6.86 4.66 -28.27
N ARG A 445 6.77 3.35 -27.97
CA ARG A 445 5.60 2.79 -27.25
C ARG A 445 5.42 3.47 -25.90
N ASN A 446 6.52 3.85 -25.25
CA ASN A 446 6.48 4.66 -24.04
C ASN A 446 5.83 6.04 -24.25
N ASP A 447 6.16 6.76 -25.32
CA ASP A 447 5.58 8.08 -25.60
C ASP A 447 4.07 7.99 -25.83
N LEU A 448 3.60 6.92 -26.45
CA LEU A 448 2.17 6.65 -26.63
C LEU A 448 1.46 6.47 -25.29
N LEU A 449 2.03 5.68 -24.38
CA LEU A 449 1.49 5.53 -23.02
C LEU A 449 1.48 6.83 -22.21
N LEU A 450 2.52 7.67 -22.35
CA LEU A 450 2.58 8.98 -21.69
C LEU A 450 1.52 9.94 -22.23
N ARG A 451 1.32 9.99 -23.56
CA ARG A 451 0.30 10.84 -24.21
C ARG A 451 -1.12 10.40 -23.88
N ALA A 452 -1.30 9.11 -23.63
CA ALA A 452 -2.53 8.51 -23.16
C ALA A 452 -2.69 8.53 -21.63
N TYR A 453 -1.85 9.28 -20.90
CA TYR A 453 -1.81 9.36 -19.43
C TYR A 453 -1.79 8.00 -18.71
N VAL A 454 -1.42 6.91 -19.38
CA VAL A 454 -1.44 5.56 -18.78
C VAL A 454 -0.48 5.50 -17.60
N SER A 455 0.68 6.15 -17.68
CA SER A 455 1.62 6.23 -16.55
C SER A 455 1.06 6.95 -15.32
N GLU A 456 0.09 7.83 -15.52
CA GLU A 456 -0.60 8.61 -14.48
C GLU A 456 -1.97 8.00 -14.15
N GLY A 457 -2.30 6.84 -14.71
CA GLY A 457 -3.55 6.11 -14.54
C GLY A 457 -3.67 5.49 -13.16
N VAL A 458 -3.65 6.33 -12.12
CA VAL A 458 -4.12 6.04 -10.77
C VAL A 458 -5.28 7.00 -10.55
N GLU A 459 -6.45 6.47 -10.19
CA GLU A 459 -7.69 7.26 -10.19
C GLU A 459 -7.60 8.52 -9.30
N GLY A 460 -6.85 8.46 -8.19
CA GLY A 460 -6.63 9.61 -7.32
C GLY A 460 -5.93 10.82 -7.97
N PHE A 461 -5.19 10.64 -9.08
CA PHE A 461 -4.60 11.76 -9.84
C PHE A 461 -5.59 12.43 -10.80
N ARG A 462 -6.78 11.84 -11.00
CA ARG A 462 -7.86 12.40 -11.83
C ARG A 462 -7.41 12.71 -13.26
N ARG A 463 -6.64 11.78 -13.84
CA ARG A 463 -6.10 11.81 -15.21
C ARG A 463 -6.84 10.84 -16.15
N HIS A 464 -8.08 10.49 -15.81
CA HIS A 464 -8.96 9.66 -16.64
C HIS A 464 -9.50 10.43 -17.85
N TYR A 465 -9.88 9.67 -18.88
CA TYR A 465 -10.65 10.09 -20.03
C TYR A 465 -12.13 9.79 -19.78
N SER A 466 -13.01 10.75 -20.05
CA SER A 466 -14.43 10.47 -20.13
C SER A 466 -14.86 10.20 -21.57
N THR A 467 -15.79 9.27 -21.77
CA THR A 467 -16.35 8.96 -23.10
C THR A 467 -17.89 8.99 -23.10
N GLY A 468 -18.48 8.93 -24.30
CA GLY A 468 -19.92 9.10 -24.53
C GLY A 468 -20.39 10.55 -24.74
N PRO A 469 -21.71 10.79 -24.90
CA PRO A 469 -22.29 12.13 -25.07
C PRO A 469 -22.09 13.05 -23.86
N ASN A 470 -21.63 12.51 -22.73
CA ASN A 470 -21.32 13.22 -21.50
C ASN A 470 -19.81 13.22 -21.22
N LYS A 471 -19.01 13.71 -22.18
CA LYS A 471 -17.56 13.86 -22.01
C LYS A 471 -17.25 14.89 -20.90
N LEU A 472 -16.68 14.44 -19.79
CA LEU A 472 -15.92 15.31 -18.87
C LEU A 472 -14.47 15.41 -19.37
N THR A 473 -14.11 16.53 -20.00
CA THR A 473 -12.69 16.83 -20.25
C THR A 473 -12.01 17.36 -18.99
N PHE A 474 -10.68 17.29 -18.91
CA PHE A 474 -9.90 17.99 -17.87
C PHE A 474 -10.29 19.48 -17.78
N THR A 475 -10.53 20.12 -18.92
CA THR A 475 -10.98 21.51 -19.02
C THR A 475 -12.39 21.73 -18.43
N ASP A 476 -13.31 20.77 -18.62
CA ASP A 476 -14.66 20.82 -18.02
C ASP A 476 -14.62 20.64 -16.51
N TRP A 477 -13.73 19.77 -16.02
CA TRP A 477 -13.47 19.58 -14.60
C TRP A 477 -12.86 20.82 -13.94
N GLU A 478 -11.85 21.43 -14.57
CA GLU A 478 -11.16 22.62 -14.06
C GLU A 478 -12.10 23.83 -13.92
N LYS A 479 -13.10 23.93 -14.81
CA LYS A 479 -14.04 25.04 -14.90
C LYS A 479 -15.00 25.16 -13.73
N ASP A 480 -15.52 24.04 -13.21
CA ASP A 480 -16.52 24.08 -12.15
C ASP A 480 -15.98 23.68 -10.76
N LYS A 481 -14.86 22.93 -10.67
CA LYS A 481 -14.27 22.38 -9.42
C LYS A 481 -15.27 21.69 -8.47
N LYS A 482 -16.52 21.46 -8.92
CA LYS A 482 -17.67 20.96 -8.17
C LYS A 482 -18.06 19.54 -8.54
N ALA A 483 -17.52 19.02 -9.65
CA ALA A 483 -17.56 17.59 -9.92
C ALA A 483 -16.68 16.89 -8.87
N ILE A 484 -17.29 16.60 -7.72
CA ILE A 484 -16.74 15.68 -6.75
C ILE A 484 -16.79 14.34 -7.44
N ILE A 485 -15.65 13.94 -8.00
CA ILE A 485 -15.41 12.54 -8.29
C ILE A 485 -15.43 11.87 -6.92
N LYS A 486 -16.44 11.02 -6.72
CA LYS A 486 -16.64 10.28 -5.48
C LYS A 486 -15.36 9.49 -5.17
N ASP A 487 -15.14 9.29 -3.89
CA ASP A 487 -13.91 8.71 -3.38
C ASP A 487 -13.74 7.28 -3.89
N ALA A 488 -12.79 7.05 -4.80
CA ALA A 488 -12.63 5.80 -5.55
C ALA A 488 -12.02 4.63 -4.73
N ARG A 489 -12.02 4.72 -3.40
CA ARG A 489 -11.45 3.71 -2.51
C ARG A 489 -12.24 2.40 -2.47
N TRP A 490 -13.47 2.38 -3.00
CA TRP A 490 -14.33 1.20 -2.99
C TRP A 490 -15.09 1.02 -4.32
N PRO A 491 -14.91 -0.11 -5.04
CA PRO A 491 -15.53 -0.39 -6.35
C PRO A 491 -17.08 -0.33 -6.37
N ASP A 492 -17.71 -0.42 -5.20
CA ASP A 492 -19.15 -0.64 -5.07
C ASP A 492 -19.98 0.63 -5.26
N GLU A 493 -19.45 1.80 -4.89
CA GLU A 493 -20.19 3.07 -4.99
C GLU A 493 -20.38 3.53 -6.45
N PHE A 494 -19.40 3.26 -7.31
CA PHE A 494 -19.46 3.61 -8.73
C PHE A 494 -20.23 2.60 -9.57
N THR A 495 -20.18 1.31 -9.20
CA THR A 495 -21.03 0.29 -9.83
C THR A 495 -22.50 0.66 -9.70
N LYS A 496 -22.89 1.19 -8.54
CA LYS A 496 -24.24 1.72 -8.29
C LYS A 496 -24.55 2.93 -9.15
N ASP A 497 -23.65 3.92 -9.23
CA ASP A 497 -23.85 5.10 -10.08
C ASP A 497 -23.95 4.75 -11.59
N PHE A 498 -23.17 3.78 -12.07
CA PHE A 498 -23.27 3.27 -13.43
C PHE A 498 -24.59 2.54 -13.68
N GLN A 499 -25.06 1.74 -12.72
CA GLN A 499 -26.37 1.10 -12.81
C GLN A 499 -27.52 2.13 -12.84
N GLU A 500 -27.39 3.21 -12.07
CA GLU A 500 -28.38 4.29 -12.00
C GLU A 500 -28.38 5.21 -13.24
N ASN A 501 -27.20 5.50 -13.80
CA ASN A 501 -27.06 6.31 -15.01
C ASN A 501 -25.96 5.76 -15.95
N PRO A 502 -26.26 4.71 -16.75
CA PRO A 502 -25.30 4.06 -17.64
C PRO A 502 -24.75 4.99 -18.73
N ASN A 503 -25.45 6.09 -19.02
CA ASN A 503 -25.06 7.08 -20.02
C ASN A 503 -24.37 8.30 -19.41
N GLY A 504 -24.13 8.31 -18.08
CA GLY A 504 -23.44 9.39 -17.38
C GLY A 504 -21.96 9.49 -17.74
N ALA A 505 -21.35 10.66 -17.49
CA ALA A 505 -19.91 10.84 -17.64
C ALA A 505 -19.15 9.93 -16.68
N LEU A 506 -18.44 8.92 -17.20
CA LEU A 506 -17.56 8.08 -16.38
C LEU A 506 -16.11 8.53 -16.49
N PRO A 507 -15.34 8.53 -15.40
CA PRO A 507 -13.90 8.58 -15.45
C PRO A 507 -13.38 7.20 -15.91
N LEU A 508 -12.85 7.09 -17.14
CA LEU A 508 -12.28 5.86 -17.67
C LEU A 508 -10.79 6.02 -17.90
N HIS A 509 -9.99 5.02 -17.56
CA HIS A 509 -8.63 4.97 -18.08
C HIS A 509 -8.60 4.54 -19.55
N ALA A 510 -7.49 4.79 -20.25
CA ALA A 510 -7.28 4.23 -21.58
C ALA A 510 -7.00 2.71 -21.48
N ASP A 511 -7.47 1.96 -22.47
CA ASP A 511 -7.07 0.56 -22.68
C ASP A 511 -5.95 0.50 -23.73
N PRO A 512 -4.67 0.45 -23.31
CA PRO A 512 -3.58 0.39 -24.27
C PRO A 512 -3.49 -0.98 -24.94
N ASP A 513 -3.77 -2.08 -24.22
CA ASP A 513 -3.58 -3.41 -24.77
C ASP A 513 -4.68 -3.78 -25.79
N ASP A 514 -5.86 -3.13 -25.70
CA ASP A 514 -6.99 -3.24 -26.64
C ASP A 514 -7.30 -4.71 -26.97
N THR A 515 -7.28 -5.54 -25.92
CA THR A 515 -7.30 -7.01 -26.06
C THR A 515 -8.62 -7.52 -26.63
N ASP A 516 -9.68 -6.73 -26.45
CA ASP A 516 -11.02 -6.96 -26.98
C ASP A 516 -11.21 -6.37 -28.40
N ARG A 517 -10.13 -5.88 -29.04
CA ARG A 517 -10.10 -5.34 -30.40
C ARG A 517 -11.10 -4.21 -30.64
N GLY A 518 -11.22 -3.31 -29.66
CA GLY A 518 -12.02 -2.10 -29.77
C GLY A 518 -13.48 -2.30 -29.44
N TYR A 519 -13.84 -3.44 -28.83
CA TYR A 519 -15.20 -3.66 -28.31
C TYR A 519 -15.53 -2.63 -27.23
N ASN A 520 -14.54 -2.26 -26.40
CA ASN A 520 -14.57 -1.18 -25.42
C ASN A 520 -15.88 -1.16 -24.62
N GLU A 521 -16.09 -2.18 -23.79
CA GLU A 521 -17.37 -2.45 -23.12
C GLU A 521 -17.91 -1.23 -22.35
N PHE A 522 -17.02 -0.40 -21.79
CA PHE A 522 -17.35 0.78 -21.02
C PHE A 522 -17.15 2.08 -21.80
N GLY A 523 -16.77 1.98 -23.07
CA GLY A 523 -16.43 3.09 -23.95
C GLY A 523 -15.04 3.66 -23.70
N GLU A 524 -14.15 2.93 -23.03
CA GLU A 524 -12.76 3.29 -22.79
C GLU A 524 -12.01 3.59 -24.10
N PRO A 525 -11.10 4.58 -24.12
CA PRO A 525 -10.34 4.88 -25.32
C PRO A 525 -9.16 3.93 -25.47
N SER A 526 -9.04 3.29 -26.64
CA SER A 526 -7.80 2.61 -27.03
C SER A 526 -6.63 3.61 -27.17
N VAL A 527 -5.38 3.13 -27.19
CA VAL A 527 -4.19 3.96 -27.44
C VAL A 527 -3.70 3.77 -28.88
N PRO A 528 -3.98 4.72 -29.81
CA PRO A 528 -3.68 4.51 -31.22
C PRO A 528 -2.19 4.27 -31.51
N GLY A 529 -1.91 3.19 -32.22
CA GLY A 529 -0.55 2.79 -32.61
C GLY A 529 0.25 2.12 -31.50
N TYR A 530 -0.30 1.96 -30.30
CA TYR A 530 0.32 1.15 -29.26
C TYR A 530 0.18 -0.33 -29.62
N THR A 531 1.22 -1.10 -29.33
CA THR A 531 1.21 -2.56 -29.42
C THR A 531 1.87 -3.12 -28.16
N PRO A 532 1.26 -4.10 -27.48
CA PRO A 532 1.82 -4.67 -26.26
C PRO A 532 3.26 -5.13 -26.46
N PRO A 533 4.22 -4.60 -25.68
CA PRO A 533 5.62 -4.85 -25.96
C PRO A 533 6.05 -6.24 -25.48
N THR A 534 6.80 -6.92 -26.34
CA THR A 534 7.40 -8.22 -26.07
C THR A 534 8.83 -8.24 -26.58
N ARG A 535 9.75 -8.70 -25.74
CA ARG A 535 11.13 -9.02 -26.08
C ARG A 535 11.27 -10.54 -26.15
N VAL A 536 11.43 -11.05 -27.36
CA VAL A 536 11.68 -12.48 -27.61
C VAL A 536 13.14 -12.78 -27.32
N LEU A 537 13.39 -13.75 -26.44
CA LEU A 537 14.73 -14.26 -26.13
C LEU A 537 15.03 -15.45 -27.04
N LYS A 538 16.23 -15.49 -27.60
CA LYS A 538 16.64 -16.53 -28.55
C LYS A 538 18.01 -17.09 -28.18
N THR A 539 18.18 -18.42 -28.23
CA THR A 539 19.42 -19.12 -27.85
C THR A 539 20.49 -19.12 -28.94
N ASP A 540 20.10 -19.04 -30.21
CA ASP A 540 21.00 -19.10 -31.38
C ASP A 540 20.61 -18.05 -32.46
N GLY A 541 19.87 -17.02 -32.06
CA GLY A 541 19.34 -15.98 -32.94
C GLY A 541 18.10 -16.37 -33.74
N THR A 542 17.72 -17.66 -33.77
CA THR A 542 16.53 -18.15 -34.48
C THR A 542 15.52 -18.82 -33.55
N ASN A 543 15.96 -19.73 -32.68
CA ASN A 543 15.10 -20.50 -31.78
C ASN A 543 14.68 -19.67 -30.56
N VAL A 544 13.37 -19.60 -30.34
CA VAL A 544 12.78 -18.92 -29.19
C VAL A 544 13.06 -19.74 -27.93
N SER A 545 13.78 -19.12 -27.00
CA SER A 545 14.08 -19.70 -25.71
C SER A 545 13.22 -19.11 -24.60
N GLY A 546 12.43 -18.07 -24.89
CA GLY A 546 11.72 -17.35 -23.87
C GLY A 546 11.16 -15.99 -24.29
N HIS A 547 10.44 -15.35 -23.37
CA HIS A 547 9.89 -14.01 -23.56
C HIS A 547 9.98 -13.17 -22.28
N LEU A 548 10.18 -11.87 -22.49
CA LEU A 548 9.90 -10.82 -21.51
C LEU A 548 8.82 -9.91 -22.09
N ALA A 549 7.71 -9.74 -21.39
CA ALA A 549 6.54 -9.01 -21.90
C ALA A 549 5.99 -8.04 -20.85
N LEU A 550 5.31 -6.99 -21.30
CA LEU A 550 4.49 -6.11 -20.46
C LEU A 550 3.06 -6.18 -20.98
N ARG A 551 2.12 -6.45 -20.09
CA ARG A 551 0.69 -6.46 -20.37
C ARG A 551 -0.03 -5.57 -19.37
N LEU A 552 -0.95 -4.77 -19.88
CA LEU A 552 -1.66 -3.73 -19.15
C LEU A 552 -3.17 -3.99 -19.26
N PRO A 553 -3.67 -5.09 -18.67
CA PRO A 553 -5.07 -5.49 -18.84
C PRO A 553 -6.02 -4.43 -18.26
N TYR A 554 -7.06 -4.11 -19.02
CA TYR A 554 -8.16 -3.27 -18.57
C TYR A 554 -9.25 -4.15 -17.92
N THR A 555 -9.11 -4.41 -16.63
CA THR A 555 -10.02 -5.33 -15.91
C THR A 555 -11.28 -4.64 -15.38
N TYR A 556 -11.18 -3.35 -15.09
CA TYR A 556 -12.23 -2.56 -14.49
C TYR A 556 -12.14 -1.09 -14.93
N PRO A 557 -13.28 -0.38 -15.11
CA PRO A 557 -13.31 1.01 -15.54
C PRO A 557 -12.44 1.99 -14.72
N LEU A 558 -12.45 1.79 -13.39
CA LEU A 558 -11.74 2.61 -12.41
C LEU A 558 -10.43 1.97 -11.96
N GLY A 559 -10.06 0.89 -12.62
CA GLY A 559 -8.92 0.06 -12.30
C GLY A 559 -9.12 -0.93 -11.17
N ALA A 560 -8.11 -1.77 -11.02
CA ALA A 560 -8.05 -2.80 -10.00
C ALA A 560 -6.59 -2.99 -9.57
N HIS A 561 -6.39 -3.45 -8.34
CA HIS A 561 -5.04 -3.77 -7.87
C HIS A 561 -4.44 -5.01 -8.55
N GLY A 562 -5.28 -5.89 -9.06
CA GLY A 562 -4.83 -7.12 -9.68
C GLY A 562 -5.84 -7.67 -10.66
N VAL A 563 -5.68 -8.94 -10.97
CA VAL A 563 -6.60 -9.69 -11.81
C VAL A 563 -7.28 -10.71 -10.92
N GLU A 564 -8.60 -10.62 -10.83
CA GLU A 564 -9.42 -11.56 -10.08
C GLU A 564 -9.79 -12.78 -10.94
N PHE A 565 -10.49 -13.73 -10.33
CA PHE A 565 -10.96 -14.93 -11.01
C PHE A 565 -11.89 -14.65 -12.19
N SER A 566 -11.83 -15.52 -13.20
CA SER A 566 -12.74 -15.56 -14.36
C SER A 566 -14.17 -15.13 -13.99
N ASP A 567 -14.71 -14.15 -14.74
CA ASP A 567 -16.05 -13.63 -14.49
C ASP A 567 -16.84 -13.57 -15.81
N PRO A 568 -17.73 -14.54 -16.07
CA PRO A 568 -18.50 -14.60 -17.31
C PRO A 568 -19.54 -13.48 -17.41
N ARG A 569 -19.70 -12.60 -16.41
CA ARG A 569 -20.57 -11.42 -16.49
C ARG A 569 -19.97 -10.30 -17.34
N TYR A 570 -18.70 -10.38 -17.70
CA TYR A 570 -18.07 -9.47 -18.66
C TYR A 570 -18.38 -9.89 -20.08
N LYS A 571 -18.53 -8.92 -20.99
CA LYS A 571 -18.79 -9.22 -22.40
C LYS A 571 -17.55 -9.78 -23.10
N PHE A 572 -16.38 -9.25 -22.75
CA PHE A 572 -15.07 -9.84 -22.99
C PHE A 572 -14.49 -10.26 -21.64
N ASN A 573 -14.37 -11.57 -21.38
CA ASN A 573 -13.90 -12.07 -20.09
C ASN A 573 -12.37 -11.88 -19.95
N ILE A 574 -11.96 -10.63 -19.72
CA ILE A 574 -10.56 -10.20 -19.57
C ILE A 574 -9.84 -10.90 -18.43
N LYS A 575 -10.58 -11.27 -17.38
CA LYS A 575 -10.04 -12.03 -16.25
C LYS A 575 -9.60 -13.42 -16.70
N ASN A 576 -10.49 -14.14 -17.41
CA ASN A 576 -10.18 -15.43 -18.01
C ASN A 576 -9.04 -15.34 -19.03
N TYR A 577 -9.02 -14.27 -19.83
CA TYR A 577 -7.93 -14.01 -20.77
C TYR A 577 -6.56 -14.02 -20.09
N VAL A 578 -6.41 -13.26 -18.99
CA VAL A 578 -5.14 -13.16 -18.27
C VAL A 578 -4.81 -14.47 -17.56
N GLU A 579 -5.78 -15.14 -16.93
CA GLU A 579 -5.60 -16.44 -16.27
C GLU A 579 -5.11 -17.52 -17.24
N ASN A 580 -5.67 -17.54 -18.45
CA ASN A 580 -5.28 -18.46 -19.49
C ASN A 580 -3.92 -18.10 -20.09
N GLN A 581 -3.65 -16.81 -20.32
CA GLN A 581 -2.35 -16.35 -20.80
C GLN A 581 -1.22 -16.72 -19.82
N LEU A 582 -1.41 -16.46 -18.53
CA LEU A 582 -0.43 -16.80 -17.51
C LEU A 582 -0.26 -18.31 -17.38
N SER A 583 -1.33 -19.09 -17.52
CA SER A 583 -1.28 -20.55 -17.43
C SER A 583 -0.45 -21.14 -18.56
N VAL A 584 -0.77 -20.79 -19.81
CA VAL A 584 0.01 -21.22 -20.99
C VAL A 584 1.47 -20.80 -20.87
N PHE A 585 1.72 -19.55 -20.44
CA PHE A 585 3.07 -19.03 -20.29
C PHE A 585 3.86 -19.86 -19.26
N MET A 586 3.29 -20.13 -18.10
CA MET A 586 3.98 -20.90 -17.04
C MET A 586 4.18 -22.37 -17.41
N THR A 587 3.17 -23.05 -17.98
CA THR A 587 3.27 -24.46 -18.36
C THR A 587 4.24 -24.70 -19.51
N THR A 588 4.47 -23.68 -20.35
CA THR A 588 5.46 -23.74 -21.43
C THR A 588 6.82 -23.18 -21.01
N GLU A 589 7.07 -22.99 -19.71
CA GLU A 589 8.32 -22.44 -19.19
C GLU A 589 8.66 -21.05 -19.81
N GLY A 590 7.65 -20.30 -20.22
CA GLY A 590 7.75 -18.97 -20.85
C GLY A 590 8.05 -18.99 -22.35
N LYS A 591 8.04 -20.17 -22.98
CA LYS A 591 8.34 -20.34 -24.41
C LYS A 591 7.18 -19.95 -25.32
N VAL A 592 5.95 -19.95 -24.81
CA VAL A 592 4.75 -19.57 -25.59
C VAL A 592 4.07 -18.39 -24.92
N LEU A 593 3.84 -17.34 -25.72
CA LEU A 593 3.04 -16.18 -25.35
C LEU A 593 1.96 -16.01 -26.42
N ILE A 594 0.70 -15.91 -25.98
CA ILE A 594 -0.46 -15.79 -26.86
C ILE A 594 -1.14 -14.48 -26.55
N ASP A 595 -1.40 -13.64 -27.56
CA ASP A 595 -2.21 -12.42 -27.44
C ASP A 595 -3.42 -12.51 -28.37
N ASP A 596 -4.28 -13.50 -28.11
CA ASP A 596 -5.46 -13.77 -28.94
C ASP A 596 -6.74 -13.80 -28.09
N PRO A 597 -7.84 -13.17 -28.55
CA PRO A 597 -9.14 -13.18 -27.90
C PRO A 597 -9.65 -14.58 -27.53
N CYS A 598 -9.20 -15.64 -28.19
CA CYS A 598 -9.52 -17.02 -27.83
C CYS A 598 -9.24 -17.35 -26.35
N LEU A 599 -8.28 -16.66 -25.73
CA LEU A 599 -7.93 -16.81 -24.32
C LEU A 599 -9.08 -16.38 -23.40
N ALA A 600 -9.92 -15.41 -23.80
CA ALA A 600 -11.07 -14.99 -22.98
C ALA A 600 -12.16 -16.07 -22.92
N PHE A 601 -12.19 -16.99 -23.89
CA PHE A 601 -13.29 -17.92 -24.10
C PHE A 601 -12.89 -19.40 -24.02
N ASN A 602 -11.64 -19.72 -23.68
CA ASN A 602 -11.09 -21.10 -23.75
C ASN A 602 -11.15 -21.74 -25.13
N THR A 603 -11.13 -20.96 -26.22
CA THR A 603 -11.25 -21.50 -27.59
C THR A 603 -9.91 -21.66 -28.30
N CYS A 604 -8.78 -21.33 -27.65
CA CYS A 604 -7.46 -21.45 -28.25
C CYS A 604 -7.11 -22.91 -28.55
N GLU A 605 -6.48 -23.14 -29.70
CA GLU A 605 -6.11 -24.48 -30.16
C GLU A 605 -5.18 -25.22 -29.19
N ILE A 606 -4.33 -24.46 -28.47
CA ILE A 606 -3.38 -24.98 -27.48
C ILE A 606 -4.05 -25.63 -26.26
N PHE A 607 -5.32 -25.31 -25.99
CA PHE A 607 -5.99 -25.83 -24.81
C PHE A 607 -6.37 -27.29 -24.94
N PRO A 608 -6.32 -28.06 -23.84
CA PRO A 608 -6.89 -29.40 -23.77
C PRO A 608 -8.35 -29.40 -24.20
N GLN A 609 -8.81 -30.53 -24.77
CA GLN A 609 -10.18 -30.65 -25.23
C GLN A 609 -11.20 -30.39 -24.11
N THR A 610 -10.91 -30.85 -22.89
CA THR A 610 -11.75 -30.62 -21.71
C THR A 610 -12.01 -29.14 -21.44
N MET A 611 -11.00 -28.27 -21.58
CA MET A 611 -11.19 -26.82 -21.41
C MET A 611 -12.01 -26.21 -22.54
N LYS A 612 -11.81 -26.71 -23.78
CA LYS A 612 -12.55 -26.26 -24.96
C LYS A 612 -14.01 -26.72 -24.94
N ASP A 613 -14.31 -27.85 -24.32
CA ASP A 613 -15.67 -28.37 -24.17
C ASP A 613 -16.50 -27.48 -23.21
N ASP A 614 -15.85 -26.90 -22.20
CA ASP A 614 -16.47 -26.02 -21.19
C ASP A 614 -16.52 -24.53 -21.60
N TRP A 615 -16.18 -24.19 -22.85
CA TRP A 615 -16.09 -22.80 -23.33
C TRP A 615 -17.39 -21.98 -23.10
N GLU A 616 -18.55 -22.63 -23.19
CA GLU A 616 -19.86 -21.99 -23.01
C GLU A 616 -20.04 -21.37 -21.62
N ILE A 617 -19.38 -21.91 -20.59
CA ILE A 617 -19.43 -21.40 -19.21
C ILE A 617 -18.78 -20.00 -19.12
N HIS A 618 -17.86 -19.69 -20.03
CA HIS A 618 -17.16 -18.41 -20.07
C HIS A 618 -17.86 -17.35 -20.92
N LEU A 619 -19.02 -17.67 -21.51
CA LEU A 619 -19.79 -16.73 -22.31
C LEU A 619 -20.64 -15.80 -21.46
N HIS A 620 -20.73 -14.57 -21.94
CA HIS A 620 -21.65 -13.61 -21.36
C HIS A 620 -23.10 -14.06 -21.52
N PRO A 621 -23.94 -14.03 -20.45
CA PRO A 621 -25.34 -14.43 -20.53
C PRO A 621 -26.19 -13.63 -21.53
N LYS A 622 -25.72 -12.45 -21.99
CA LYS A 622 -26.38 -11.63 -23.02
C LYS A 622 -25.77 -11.76 -24.43
N GLY A 623 -24.89 -12.73 -24.67
CA GLY A 623 -24.65 -13.27 -26.01
C GLY A 623 -23.47 -12.74 -26.83
N THR A 624 -22.43 -12.15 -26.22
CA THR A 624 -21.14 -11.96 -26.93
C THR A 624 -20.49 -13.31 -27.21
N ARG A 625 -19.94 -13.48 -28.40
CA ARG A 625 -19.31 -14.72 -28.86
C ARG A 625 -17.87 -14.50 -29.30
N PRO A 626 -17.02 -15.53 -29.29
CA PRO A 626 -15.63 -15.42 -29.75
C PRO A 626 -15.50 -14.84 -31.16
N GLU A 627 -16.44 -15.15 -32.06
CA GLU A 627 -16.48 -14.61 -33.42
C GLU A 627 -16.68 -13.08 -33.49
N ASP A 628 -17.19 -12.44 -32.44
CA ASP A 628 -17.35 -10.97 -32.40
C ASP A 628 -15.99 -10.24 -32.26
N PHE A 629 -14.93 -10.98 -31.95
CA PHE A 629 -13.57 -10.47 -31.68
C PHE A 629 -12.53 -10.96 -32.69
N GLN A 630 -12.97 -11.54 -33.82
CA GLN A 630 -12.10 -11.92 -34.94
C GLN A 630 -11.88 -10.73 -35.87
#